data_AF-A0A956NR28-F1
#
_entry.id   AF-A0A956NR28-F1
#
_cell.length_a   1.000
_cell.length_b   1.000
_cell.length_c   1.000
_cell.angle_alpha   90.00
_cell.angle_beta   90.00
_cell.angle_gamma   90.00
#
_symmetry.space_group_name_H-M   'P 1'
#
loop_
_entity.id
_entity.type
_entity.pdbx_description
1 polymer ?
#
loop_
_entity_poly.entity_id
_entity_poly.type
_entity_poly.pdbx_seq_one_letter_code
_entity_poly.pdbx_strand_id
1 'polypeptide(L)'
;MVNDVCAECNSRRLSDLDEYLCRLYDSHLRHLQDFDSVVSFEFDGDLLTRMLLKIAYNSARLGGSDSAPLRAVRKYIIGVEPRPARIATFLEVVSPSLVDDPSMPGGKRKVMPEMYRSAVTGFLANGAESIQTRMIAVNSYYFHLMLPAPELQVEKFEQLAEEFSRRIGGVVRLAPQGGRIELRSSTQDGLRSIVPMLSANREQYESYFARRRSE
;
A
#
# COMPACT_ATOMS: atom_id res chain seq x y z
N MET A 1 -13.92 4.70 9.41
CA MET A 1 -14.27 6.11 9.19
C MET A 1 -13.45 6.94 10.15
N VAL A 2 -12.78 8.00 9.69
CA VAL A 2 -12.02 8.90 10.57
C VAL A 2 -13.05 9.68 11.39
N ASN A 3 -13.50 9.13 12.53
CA ASN A 3 -14.66 9.67 13.24
C ASN A 3 -14.36 10.88 14.13
N ASP A 4 -13.09 11.26 14.26
CA ASP A 4 -12.66 12.36 15.13
C ASP A 4 -12.76 13.72 14.44
N VAL A 5 -13.68 13.86 13.48
CA VAL A 5 -13.85 15.06 12.66
C VAL A 5 -15.32 15.48 12.64
N CYS A 6 -15.55 16.79 12.48
CA CYS A 6 -16.89 17.34 12.47
C CYS A 6 -17.74 16.79 11.31
N ALA A 7 -19.06 16.96 11.39
CA ALA A 7 -20.00 16.51 10.37
C ALA A 7 -19.63 16.98 8.96
N GLU A 8 -19.16 18.23 8.81
CA GLU A 8 -18.72 18.82 7.53
C GLU A 8 -17.49 18.11 6.93
N CYS A 9 -16.50 17.75 7.76
CA CYS A 9 -15.34 16.99 7.30
C CYS A 9 -15.74 15.59 6.84
N ASN A 10 -16.66 14.95 7.56
CA ASN A 10 -17.19 13.64 7.21
C ASN A 10 -18.05 13.65 5.94
N SER A 11 -18.85 14.69 5.70
CA SER A 11 -19.83 14.71 4.61
C SER A 11 -19.33 15.31 3.30
N ARG A 12 -18.24 16.10 3.31
CA ARG A 12 -17.73 16.78 2.11
C ARG A 12 -16.29 16.39 1.77
N ARG A 13 -15.35 16.59 2.69
CA ARG A 13 -13.92 16.38 2.37
C ARG A 13 -13.53 14.90 2.27
N LEU A 14 -14.15 14.05 3.08
CA LEU A 14 -13.91 12.61 3.03
C LEU A 14 -14.67 11.92 1.89
N SER A 15 -15.82 12.46 1.47
CA SER A 15 -16.56 11.96 0.30
C SER A 15 -15.79 12.21 -1.00
N ASP A 16 -15.08 13.34 -1.12
CA ASP A 16 -14.22 13.60 -2.29
C ASP A 16 -13.14 12.51 -2.46
N LEU A 17 -12.60 11.99 -1.36
CA LEU A 17 -11.63 10.88 -1.39
C LEU A 17 -12.28 9.54 -1.78
N ASP A 18 -13.53 9.31 -1.39
CA ASP A 18 -14.27 8.10 -1.78
C ASP A 18 -14.64 8.15 -3.27
N GLU A 19 -15.08 9.31 -3.77
CA GLU A 19 -15.34 9.52 -5.18
C GLU A 19 -14.05 9.35 -6.01
N TYR A 20 -12.93 9.90 -5.54
CA TYR A 20 -11.63 9.71 -6.18
C TYR A 20 -11.25 8.22 -6.26
N LEU A 21 -11.45 7.45 -5.17
CA LEU A 21 -11.19 6.01 -5.18
C LEU A 21 -12.06 5.28 -6.21
N CYS A 22 -13.35 5.59 -6.29
CA CYS A 22 -14.24 4.99 -7.29
C CYS A 22 -13.75 5.26 -8.72
N ARG A 23 -13.44 6.53 -9.04
CA ARG A 23 -12.90 6.89 -10.36
C ARG A 23 -11.59 6.19 -10.67
N LEU A 24 -10.67 6.14 -9.71
CA LEU A 24 -9.38 5.47 -9.87
C LEU A 24 -9.55 3.97 -10.06
N TYR A 25 -10.51 3.36 -9.35
CA TYR A 25 -10.84 1.96 -9.49
C TYR A 25 -11.37 1.64 -10.89
N ASP A 26 -12.36 2.40 -11.35
CA ASP A 26 -12.98 2.18 -12.66
C ASP A 26 -12.01 2.41 -13.82
N SER A 27 -11.11 3.39 -13.69
CA SER A 27 -10.13 3.73 -14.74
C SER A 27 -8.89 2.83 -14.75
N HIS A 28 -8.43 2.36 -13.59
CA HIS A 28 -7.16 1.64 -13.48
C HIS A 28 -7.27 0.32 -12.70
N LEU A 29 -7.80 0.37 -11.47
CA LEU A 29 -7.60 -0.72 -10.51
C LEU A 29 -8.51 -1.95 -10.73
N ARG A 30 -9.60 -1.80 -11.49
CA ARG A 30 -10.57 -2.86 -11.76
C ARG A 30 -9.97 -4.02 -12.57
N HIS A 31 -9.05 -3.71 -13.48
CA HIS A 31 -8.51 -4.70 -14.40
C HIS A 31 -7.26 -5.35 -13.82
N LEU A 32 -7.30 -6.68 -13.70
CA LEU A 32 -6.15 -7.49 -13.33
C LEU A 32 -5.09 -7.40 -14.44
N GLN A 33 -3.85 -7.24 -14.04
CA GLN A 33 -2.69 -7.16 -14.93
C GLN A 33 -2.04 -8.54 -15.06
N ASP A 34 -1.64 -8.85 -16.28
CA ASP A 34 -0.94 -10.09 -16.64
C ASP A 34 0.59 -9.89 -16.62
N PHE A 35 1.33 -10.95 -16.93
CA PHE A 35 2.76 -10.87 -17.22
C PHE A 35 3.05 -9.84 -18.32
N ASP A 36 4.17 -9.14 -18.18
CA ASP A 36 4.67 -8.12 -19.12
C ASP A 36 3.71 -6.97 -19.43
N SER A 37 2.69 -6.76 -18.59
CA SER A 37 1.74 -5.66 -18.76
C SER A 37 2.43 -4.31 -18.66
N VAL A 38 2.04 -3.38 -19.54
CA VAL A 38 2.45 -1.98 -19.49
C VAL A 38 1.22 -1.14 -19.23
N VAL A 39 1.23 -0.40 -18.11
CA VAL A 39 0.09 0.39 -17.65
C VAL A 39 0.44 1.86 -17.65
N SER A 40 -0.37 2.66 -18.34
CA SER A 40 -0.39 4.11 -18.15
C SER A 40 -1.27 4.43 -16.95
N PHE A 41 -0.67 4.91 -15.87
CA PHE A 41 -1.35 5.24 -14.62
C PHE A 41 -1.38 6.75 -14.42
N GLU A 42 -2.59 7.33 -14.37
CA GLU A 42 -2.80 8.76 -14.16
C GLU A 42 -3.40 9.00 -12.78
N PHE A 43 -2.85 9.96 -12.04
CA PHE A 43 -3.27 10.21 -10.67
C PHE A 43 -3.05 11.65 -10.23
N ASP A 44 -3.89 12.09 -9.30
CA ASP A 44 -3.64 13.27 -8.48
C ASP A 44 -2.84 12.84 -7.24
N GLY A 45 -1.66 13.42 -7.05
CA GLY A 45 -0.75 12.98 -6.00
C GLY A 45 -1.24 13.26 -4.58
N ASP A 46 -1.99 14.35 -4.38
CA ASP A 46 -2.54 14.73 -3.08
C ASP A 46 -3.74 13.85 -2.74
N LEU A 47 -4.69 13.73 -3.66
CA LEU A 47 -5.89 12.90 -3.48
C LEU A 47 -5.52 11.43 -3.31
N LEU A 48 -4.61 10.90 -4.13
CA LEU A 48 -4.14 9.52 -4.00
C LEU A 48 -3.51 9.27 -2.63
N THR A 49 -2.59 10.14 -2.19
CA THR A 49 -1.89 9.93 -0.93
C THR A 49 -2.86 10.02 0.26
N ARG A 50 -3.77 11.01 0.27
CA ARG A 50 -4.80 11.14 1.32
C ARG A 50 -5.79 9.98 1.32
N MET A 51 -6.19 9.49 0.15
CA MET A 51 -7.06 8.31 0.01
C MET A 51 -6.39 7.06 0.58
N LEU A 52 -5.13 6.80 0.22
CA LEU A 52 -4.37 5.66 0.74
C LEU A 52 -4.17 5.75 2.26
N LEU A 53 -3.88 6.95 2.77
CA LEU A 53 -3.76 7.19 4.21
C LEU A 53 -5.09 7.00 4.95
N LYS A 54 -6.22 7.39 4.35
CA LYS A 54 -7.56 7.15 4.90
C LYS A 54 -7.82 5.65 5.02
N ILE A 55 -7.50 4.86 3.99
CA ILE A 55 -7.61 3.39 4.02
C ILE A 55 -6.73 2.83 5.14
N ALA A 56 -5.45 3.23 5.19
CA ALA A 56 -4.50 2.78 6.18
C ALA A 56 -4.93 3.11 7.62
N TYR A 57 -5.41 4.34 7.86
CA TYR A 57 -5.91 4.79 9.17
C TYR A 57 -7.15 4.01 9.59
N ASN A 58 -8.12 3.84 8.69
CA ASN A 58 -9.35 3.09 8.97
C ASN A 58 -9.05 1.62 9.30
N SER A 59 -8.17 0.99 8.51
CA SER A 59 -7.72 -0.39 8.72
C SER A 59 -6.97 -0.55 10.04
N ALA A 60 -6.03 0.35 10.34
CA ALA A 60 -5.29 0.34 11.60
C ALA A 60 -6.21 0.48 12.81
N ARG A 61 -7.17 1.41 12.76
CA ARG A 61 -8.12 1.64 13.86
C ARG A 61 -9.02 0.44 14.11
N LEU A 62 -9.58 -0.17 13.05
CA LEU A 62 -10.43 -1.36 13.19
C LEU A 62 -9.65 -2.56 13.76
N GLY A 63 -8.37 -2.69 13.41
CA GLY A 63 -7.51 -3.75 13.93
C GLY A 63 -6.82 -3.44 15.25
N GLY A 64 -7.10 -2.30 15.91
CA GLY A 64 -6.43 -1.89 17.14
C GLY A 64 -4.92 -1.62 17.00
N SER A 65 -4.44 -1.35 15.77
CA SER A 65 -3.03 -1.14 15.40
C SER A 65 -2.76 0.29 14.91
N ASP A 66 -3.52 1.25 15.43
CA ASP A 66 -3.18 2.67 15.39
C ASP A 66 -1.71 2.86 15.79
N SER A 67 -1.03 3.77 15.09
CA SER A 67 0.35 4.13 15.41
C SER A 67 0.56 5.64 15.36
N ALA A 68 1.58 6.12 16.08
CA ALA A 68 1.93 7.53 16.13
C ALA A 68 2.14 8.17 14.73
N PRO A 69 2.84 7.53 13.76
CA PRO A 69 3.00 8.10 12.42
C PRO A 69 1.66 8.32 11.69
N LEU A 70 0.71 7.37 11.77
CA LEU A 70 -0.62 7.52 11.17
C LEU A 70 -1.45 8.62 11.85
N ARG A 71 -1.35 8.76 13.19
CA ARG A 71 -2.05 9.83 13.91
C ARG A 71 -1.51 11.21 13.57
N ALA A 72 -0.20 11.33 13.34
CA ALA A 72 0.46 12.59 13.02
C ALA A 72 -0.06 13.20 11.70
N VAL A 73 -0.47 12.37 10.74
CA VAL A 73 -0.94 12.82 9.42
C VAL A 73 -2.46 12.98 9.32
N ARG A 74 -3.22 12.81 10.41
CA ARG A 74 -4.69 12.83 10.38
C ARG A 74 -5.29 14.10 9.78
N LYS A 75 -4.68 15.25 10.07
CA LYS A 75 -5.15 16.56 9.59
C LYS A 75 -4.90 16.75 8.10
N TYR A 76 -3.82 16.16 7.60
CA TYR A 76 -3.56 16.08 6.16
C TYR A 76 -4.60 15.20 5.45
N ILE A 77 -4.95 14.04 6.01
CA ILE A 77 -5.98 13.15 5.44
C ILE A 77 -7.28 13.93 5.19
N ILE A 78 -7.72 14.73 6.16
CA ILE A 78 -8.97 15.52 6.07
C ILE A 78 -8.80 16.88 5.37
N GLY A 79 -7.64 17.16 4.77
CA GLY A 79 -7.37 18.37 3.99
C GLY A 79 -7.36 19.66 4.83
N VAL A 80 -7.04 19.57 6.12
CA VAL A 80 -6.91 20.74 7.00
C VAL A 80 -5.48 21.28 6.99
N GLU A 81 -4.48 20.39 6.88
CA GLU A 81 -3.07 20.76 6.79
C GLU A 81 -2.50 20.35 5.43
N PRO A 82 -1.45 21.04 4.93
CA PRO A 82 -0.78 20.66 3.69
C PRO A 82 -0.09 19.31 3.84
N ARG A 83 0.34 18.73 2.70
CA ARG A 83 1.11 17.49 2.68
C ARG A 83 2.39 17.63 3.53
N PRO A 84 2.61 16.75 4.52
CA PRO A 84 3.87 16.70 5.24
C PRO A 84 5.02 16.37 4.29
N ALA A 85 6.17 17.02 4.48
CA ALA A 85 7.34 16.84 3.63
C ALA A 85 7.82 15.38 3.56
N ARG A 86 7.64 14.62 4.66
CA ARG A 86 8.13 13.24 4.78
C ARG A 86 7.00 12.22 4.67
N ILE A 87 6.40 12.12 3.49
CA ILE A 87 5.51 11.02 3.11
C ILE A 87 5.90 10.57 1.70
N ALA A 88 6.27 9.30 1.56
CA ALA A 88 6.54 8.69 0.27
C ALA A 88 5.45 7.67 -0.05
N THR A 89 4.97 7.75 -1.29
CA THR A 89 4.02 6.82 -1.88
C THR A 89 4.72 6.11 -3.01
N PHE A 90 4.66 4.79 -3.01
CA PHE A 90 5.20 3.97 -4.08
C PHE A 90 4.09 3.10 -4.68
N LEU A 91 4.24 2.73 -5.94
CA LEU A 91 3.31 1.88 -6.67
C LEU A 91 4.06 0.75 -7.38
N GLU A 92 3.57 -0.47 -7.19
CA GLU A 92 3.96 -1.68 -7.90
C GLU A 92 2.75 -2.21 -8.68
N VAL A 93 2.95 -2.56 -9.96
CA VAL A 93 1.97 -3.35 -10.71
C VAL A 93 2.39 -4.81 -10.60
N VAL A 94 1.62 -5.61 -9.87
CA VAL A 94 1.95 -6.98 -9.54
C VAL A 94 1.46 -7.94 -10.62
N SER A 95 2.35 -8.84 -11.04
CA SER A 95 2.07 -9.89 -12.02
C SER A 95 1.47 -11.15 -11.36
N PRO A 96 0.80 -12.02 -12.13
CA PRO A 96 0.33 -13.31 -11.65
C PRO A 96 1.47 -14.21 -11.14
N SER A 97 1.16 -15.15 -10.26
CA SER A 97 2.13 -16.17 -9.82
C SER A 97 1.86 -17.51 -10.51
N LEU A 98 2.92 -18.26 -10.83
CA LEU A 98 2.82 -19.64 -11.28
C LEU A 98 3.09 -20.59 -10.11
N VAL A 99 2.07 -21.32 -9.69
CA VAL A 99 2.17 -22.31 -8.60
C VAL A 99 2.18 -23.72 -9.17
N ASP A 100 2.91 -24.64 -8.54
CA ASP A 100 2.87 -26.05 -8.91
C ASP A 100 1.48 -26.63 -8.67
N ASP A 101 0.94 -27.29 -9.69
CA ASP A 101 -0.36 -27.95 -9.66
C ASP A 101 -0.30 -29.23 -10.52
N PRO A 102 -0.06 -30.40 -9.91
CA PRO A 102 0.05 -31.67 -10.63
C PRO A 102 -1.22 -32.08 -11.38
N SER A 103 -2.37 -31.45 -11.08
CA SER A 103 -3.64 -31.75 -11.74
C SER A 103 -3.82 -31.02 -13.08
N MET A 104 -2.99 -30.01 -13.37
CA MET A 104 -3.04 -29.20 -14.59
C MET A 104 -2.11 -29.75 -15.67
N PRO A 105 -2.49 -29.70 -16.96
CA PRO A 105 -1.56 -29.93 -18.07
C PRO A 105 -0.37 -28.96 -17.97
N GLY A 106 0.86 -29.51 -17.91
CA GLY A 106 2.08 -28.71 -17.70
C GLY A 106 2.45 -28.45 -16.24
N GLY A 107 1.68 -28.97 -15.27
CA GLY A 107 2.04 -28.99 -13.85
C GLY A 107 2.05 -27.63 -13.16
N LYS A 108 1.56 -26.56 -13.81
CA LYS A 108 1.55 -25.19 -13.30
C LYS A 108 0.16 -24.59 -13.41
N ARG A 109 -0.27 -23.89 -12.36
CA ARG A 109 -1.48 -23.08 -12.33
C ARG A 109 -1.11 -21.61 -12.17
N LYS A 110 -1.75 -20.76 -12.96
CA LYS A 110 -1.65 -19.31 -12.84
C LYS A 110 -2.59 -18.81 -11.76
N VAL A 111 -2.07 -17.97 -10.86
CA VAL A 111 -2.81 -17.34 -9.76
C VAL A 111 -2.76 -15.83 -9.95
N MET A 112 -3.92 -15.23 -10.19
CA MET A 112 -4.02 -13.77 -10.33
C MET A 112 -3.87 -13.07 -8.97
N PRO A 113 -3.30 -11.86 -8.93
CA PRO A 113 -3.13 -11.09 -7.70
C PRO A 113 -4.44 -10.38 -7.32
N GLU A 114 -5.49 -11.14 -7.03
CA GLU A 114 -6.78 -10.62 -6.58
C GLU A 114 -6.71 -10.33 -5.07
N MET A 115 -6.34 -9.09 -4.71
CA MET A 115 -6.18 -8.71 -3.31
C MET A 115 -6.81 -7.34 -3.00
N TYR A 116 -7.59 -7.28 -1.93
CA TYR A 116 -8.06 -6.04 -1.30
C TYR A 116 -7.57 -6.03 0.14
N ARG A 117 -6.45 -5.35 0.40
CA ARG A 117 -5.79 -5.44 1.71
C ARG A 117 -5.07 -4.18 2.09
N SER A 118 -5.13 -3.81 3.37
CA SER A 118 -4.22 -2.86 4.00
C SER A 118 -3.51 -3.56 5.14
N ALA A 119 -2.18 -3.49 5.18
CA ALA A 119 -1.38 -4.14 6.21
C ALA A 119 -0.08 -3.39 6.49
N VAL A 120 0.44 -3.54 7.71
CA VAL A 120 1.82 -3.13 8.03
C VAL A 120 2.77 -4.08 7.33
N THR A 121 3.84 -3.54 6.75
CA THR A 121 4.90 -4.30 6.11
C THR A 121 6.20 -4.16 6.88
N GLY A 122 7.04 -5.18 6.83
CA GLY A 122 8.39 -5.12 7.33
C GLY A 122 9.29 -4.39 6.32
N PHE A 123 10.15 -3.50 6.82
CA PHE A 123 11.22 -2.91 6.03
C PHE A 123 12.53 -3.16 6.77
N LEU A 124 13.37 -4.03 6.23
CA LEU A 124 14.62 -4.43 6.88
C LEU A 124 15.79 -3.60 6.34
N ALA A 125 15.90 -2.35 6.80
CA ALA A 125 17.01 -1.45 6.48
C ALA A 125 17.55 -0.80 7.76
N ASN A 126 18.79 -0.31 7.72
CA ASN A 126 19.42 0.36 8.88
C ASN A 126 18.73 1.70 9.16
N GLY A 127 18.04 1.81 10.30
CA GLY A 127 17.20 2.97 10.63
C GLY A 127 15.73 2.81 10.24
N ALA A 128 15.32 1.63 9.73
CA ALA A 128 13.94 1.36 9.36
C ALA A 128 12.99 1.25 10.57
N GLU A 129 13.51 1.04 11.77
CA GLU A 129 12.75 1.08 13.02
C GLU A 129 12.05 2.43 13.26
N SER A 130 12.61 3.51 12.68
CA SER A 130 12.03 4.85 12.70
C SER A 130 11.08 5.10 11.52
N ILE A 131 10.69 4.06 10.76
CA ILE A 131 9.77 4.16 9.64
C ILE A 131 8.70 3.08 9.76
N GLN A 132 7.44 3.51 9.71
CA GLN A 132 6.34 2.61 9.43
C GLN A 132 6.13 2.50 7.92
N THR A 133 6.10 1.27 7.41
CA THR A 133 5.64 0.99 6.05
C THR A 133 4.27 0.29 6.07
N ARG A 134 3.41 0.67 5.13
CA ARG A 134 2.11 0.01 4.95
C ARG A 134 1.86 -0.28 3.48
N MET A 135 1.37 -1.48 3.20
CA MET A 135 0.89 -1.85 1.88
C MET A 135 -0.62 -1.68 1.81
N ILE A 136 -1.11 -1.13 0.70
CA ILE A 136 -2.51 -1.11 0.30
C ILE A 136 -2.59 -1.77 -1.07
N ALA A 137 -3.10 -3.00 -1.11
CA ALA A 137 -3.32 -3.77 -2.32
C ALA A 137 -4.76 -3.62 -2.80
N VAL A 138 -4.92 -3.31 -4.08
CA VAL A 138 -6.19 -3.34 -4.82
C VAL A 138 -5.92 -4.05 -6.14
N ASN A 139 -6.33 -5.32 -6.24
CA ASN A 139 -6.00 -6.18 -7.37
C ASN A 139 -4.49 -6.16 -7.67
N SER A 140 -4.08 -6.03 -8.93
CA SER A 140 -2.69 -5.94 -9.36
C SER A 140 -1.96 -4.65 -8.94
N TYR A 141 -2.55 -3.75 -8.17
CA TYR A 141 -1.93 -2.47 -7.82
C TYR A 141 -1.61 -2.44 -6.33
N TYR A 142 -0.33 -2.54 -6.01
CA TYR A 142 0.16 -2.53 -4.64
C TYR A 142 0.80 -1.18 -4.36
N PHE A 143 0.12 -0.40 -3.52
CA PHE A 143 0.64 0.87 -3.04
C PHE A 143 1.41 0.67 -1.75
N HIS A 144 2.56 1.32 -1.62
CA HIS A 144 3.34 1.33 -0.39
C HIS A 144 3.42 2.75 0.15
N LEU A 145 3.01 2.92 1.39
CA LEU A 145 3.17 4.17 2.14
C LEU A 145 4.35 4.05 3.09
N MET A 146 5.16 5.10 3.13
CA MET A 146 6.26 5.24 4.07
C MET A 146 6.02 6.46 4.96
N LEU A 147 5.92 6.19 6.26
CA LEU A 147 5.60 7.18 7.29
C LEU A 147 6.70 7.16 8.35
N PRO A 148 7.51 8.22 8.47
CA PRO A 148 8.57 8.24 9.47
C PRO A 148 8.01 8.55 10.86
N ALA A 149 8.80 8.18 11.86
CA ALA A 149 8.68 8.77 13.19
C ALA A 149 8.91 10.29 13.11
N PRO A 150 8.23 11.10 13.94
CA PRO A 150 8.31 12.57 13.90
C PRO A 150 9.74 13.12 13.89
N GLU A 151 10.64 12.49 14.66
CA GLU A 151 12.03 12.86 14.89
C GLU A 151 13.00 12.51 13.76
N LEU A 152 12.57 11.72 12.75
CA LEU A 152 13.46 11.33 11.66
C LEU A 152 13.78 12.53 10.76
N GLN A 153 15.08 12.74 10.52
CA GLN A 153 15.58 13.78 9.63
C GLN A 153 15.18 13.52 8.17
N VAL A 154 15.00 14.60 7.40
CA VAL A 154 14.55 14.54 6.01
C VAL A 154 15.55 13.77 5.14
N GLU A 155 16.84 14.04 5.32
CA GLU A 155 17.92 13.41 4.56
C GLU A 155 17.94 11.90 4.79
N LYS A 156 17.79 11.45 6.04
CA LYS A 156 17.73 10.03 6.37
C LYS A 156 16.45 9.38 5.84
N PHE A 157 15.32 10.09 5.85
CA PHE A 157 14.08 9.62 5.25
C PHE A 157 14.23 9.40 3.74
N GLU A 158 14.84 10.35 3.02
CA GLU A 158 15.09 10.22 1.58
C GLU A 158 16.02 9.05 1.26
N GLN A 159 17.09 8.86 2.04
CA GLN A 159 17.97 7.69 1.90
C GLN A 159 17.22 6.36 2.06
N LEU A 160 16.32 6.27 3.05
CA LEU A 160 15.52 5.08 3.30
C LEU A 160 14.45 4.86 2.22
N ALA A 161 13.87 5.94 1.69
CA ALA A 161 12.93 5.89 0.58
C ALA A 161 13.60 5.38 -0.71
N GLU A 162 14.82 5.81 -1.00
CA GLU A 162 15.60 5.29 -2.12
C GLU A 162 15.99 3.82 -1.92
N GLU A 163 16.41 3.45 -0.71
CA GLU A 163 16.72 2.06 -0.38
C GLU A 163 15.51 1.15 -0.56
N PHE A 164 14.32 1.61 -0.16
CA PHE A 164 13.06 0.91 -0.37
C PHE A 164 12.81 0.64 -1.86
N SER A 165 12.96 1.65 -2.72
CA SER A 165 12.79 1.47 -4.18
C SER A 165 13.80 0.49 -4.77
N ARG A 166 15.05 0.47 -4.27
CA ARG A 166 16.06 -0.49 -4.75
C ARG A 166 15.74 -1.93 -4.33
N ARG A 167 15.16 -2.12 -3.15
CA ARG A 167 14.85 -3.45 -2.62
C ARG A 167 13.57 -4.04 -3.19
N ILE A 168 12.54 -3.23 -3.38
CA ILE A 168 11.30 -3.66 -4.00
C ILE A 168 11.42 -3.43 -5.51
N GLY A 169 12.08 -4.39 -6.18
CA GLY A 169 12.22 -4.35 -7.64
C GLY A 169 10.87 -4.19 -8.33
N GLY A 170 10.78 -3.24 -9.27
CA GLY A 170 9.55 -2.92 -9.99
C GLY A 170 8.67 -1.84 -9.36
N VAL A 171 8.99 -1.36 -8.15
CA VAL A 171 8.24 -0.27 -7.52
C VAL A 171 8.68 1.09 -8.07
N VAL A 172 7.72 2.00 -8.28
CA VAL A 172 7.98 3.38 -8.67
C VAL A 172 7.54 4.33 -7.56
N ARG A 173 8.42 5.25 -7.15
CA ARG A 173 8.06 6.34 -6.25
C ARG A 173 7.21 7.35 -7.00
N LEU A 174 6.02 7.63 -6.47
CA LEU A 174 5.08 8.57 -7.07
C LEU A 174 5.46 10.01 -6.70
N ALA A 175 5.42 10.89 -7.69
CA ALA A 175 5.65 12.31 -7.49
C ALA A 175 4.50 12.95 -6.68
N PRO A 176 4.78 13.82 -5.69
CA PRO A 176 3.74 14.41 -4.83
C PRO A 176 2.65 15.20 -5.58
N GLN A 177 3.00 15.82 -6.70
CA GLN A 177 2.08 16.59 -7.53
C GLN A 177 1.16 15.74 -8.40
N GLY A 178 1.43 14.44 -8.54
CA GLY A 178 0.72 13.58 -9.47
C GLY A 178 1.24 13.66 -10.91
N GLY A 179 0.42 13.16 -11.83
CA GLY A 179 0.72 13.10 -13.25
C GLY A 179 0.43 11.73 -13.85
N ARG A 180 0.98 11.49 -15.03
CA ARG A 180 0.89 10.22 -15.74
C ARG A 180 2.25 9.54 -15.74
N ILE A 181 2.27 8.27 -15.36
CA ILE A 181 3.46 7.42 -15.38
C ILE A 181 3.18 6.14 -16.17
N GLU A 182 4.23 5.57 -16.76
CA GLU A 182 4.19 4.24 -17.33
C GLU A 182 4.81 3.25 -16.33
N LEU A 183 4.08 2.18 -16.05
CA LEU A 183 4.48 1.11 -15.13
C LEU A 183 4.54 -0.20 -15.90
N ARG A 184 5.61 -0.95 -15.70
CA ARG A 184 5.68 -2.34 -16.16
C ARG A 184 5.31 -3.24 -14.99
N SER A 185 4.66 -4.35 -15.29
CA SER A 185 4.42 -5.39 -14.29
C SER A 185 5.76 -5.77 -13.65
N SER A 186 5.78 -5.80 -12.32
CA SER A 186 6.92 -6.15 -11.49
C SER A 186 7.52 -7.49 -11.92
N THR A 187 8.84 -7.55 -11.91
CA THR A 187 9.59 -8.79 -12.13
C THR A 187 9.45 -9.77 -10.95
N GLN A 188 8.82 -9.35 -9.85
CA GLN A 188 8.47 -10.23 -8.74
C GLN A 188 7.11 -10.85 -8.98
N ASP A 189 7.00 -12.16 -8.72
CA ASP A 189 5.69 -12.82 -8.68
C ASP A 189 4.84 -12.23 -7.53
N GLY A 190 3.52 -12.21 -7.68
CA GLY A 190 2.64 -11.64 -6.66
C GLY A 190 2.72 -12.27 -5.27
N LEU A 191 3.24 -13.50 -5.13
CA LEU A 191 3.52 -14.11 -3.83
C LEU A 191 4.75 -13.48 -3.15
N ARG A 192 5.77 -13.09 -3.90
CA ARG A 192 6.95 -12.37 -3.38
C ARG A 192 6.59 -10.96 -2.95
N SER A 193 5.75 -10.24 -3.68
CA SER A 193 5.33 -8.88 -3.34
C SER A 193 4.60 -8.80 -1.98
N ILE A 194 4.01 -9.91 -1.51
CA ILE A 194 3.35 -9.98 -0.20
C ILE A 194 4.24 -10.51 0.94
N VAL A 195 5.46 -10.99 0.66
CA VAL A 195 6.37 -11.52 1.69
C VAL A 195 6.65 -10.51 2.81
N PRO A 196 6.97 -9.22 2.53
CA PRO A 196 7.21 -8.25 3.60
C PRO A 196 6.01 -8.08 4.55
N MET A 197 4.80 -8.24 4.04
CA MET A 197 3.58 -8.25 4.85
C MET A 197 3.47 -9.54 5.67
N LEU A 198 3.66 -10.70 5.05
CA LEU A 198 3.57 -12.00 5.74
C LEU A 198 4.58 -12.09 6.88
N SER A 199 5.83 -11.66 6.65
CA SER A 199 6.88 -11.63 7.68
C SER A 199 6.51 -10.72 8.85
N ALA A 200 5.97 -9.53 8.60
CA ALA A 200 5.59 -8.59 9.65
C ALA A 200 4.41 -9.05 10.50
N ASN A 201 3.57 -9.96 9.98
CA ASN A 201 2.37 -10.45 10.67
C ASN A 201 2.46 -11.94 10.99
N ARG A 202 3.67 -12.51 11.01
CA ARG A 202 3.93 -13.94 11.14
C ARG A 202 3.25 -14.55 12.36
N GLU A 203 3.41 -13.95 13.54
CA GLU A 203 2.83 -14.45 14.80
C GLU A 203 1.30 -14.53 14.73
N GLN A 204 0.66 -13.56 14.07
CA GLN A 204 -0.79 -13.56 13.91
C GLN A 204 -1.25 -14.75 13.05
N TYR A 205 -0.55 -15.02 11.94
CA TYR A 205 -0.86 -16.18 11.11
C TYR A 205 -0.58 -17.50 11.81
N GLU A 206 0.55 -17.62 12.50
CA GLU A 206 0.90 -18.82 13.26
C GLU A 206 -0.16 -19.13 14.33
N SER A 207 -0.60 -18.11 15.08
CA SER A 207 -1.67 -18.28 16.09
C SER A 207 -3.01 -18.68 15.46
N TYR A 208 -3.37 -18.12 14.30
CA TYR A 208 -4.59 -18.49 13.57
C TYR A 208 -4.56 -19.95 13.10
N PHE A 209 -3.45 -20.38 12.47
CA PHE A 209 -3.32 -21.75 11.99
C PHE A 209 -3.22 -22.75 13.13
N ALA A 210 -2.62 -22.38 14.27
CA ALA A 210 -2.61 -23.22 15.47
C ALA A 210 -4.04 -23.50 15.96
N ARG A 211 -4.89 -22.47 16.07
CA ARG A 211 -6.30 -22.61 16.48
C ARG A 211 -7.10 -23.50 15.53
N ARG A 212 -6.88 -23.36 14.22
CA ARG A 212 -7.58 -24.18 13.21
C ARG A 212 -7.15 -25.64 13.15
N ARG A 213 -6.01 -26.01 13.73
CA ARG A 213 -5.59 -27.42 13.84
C ARG A 213 -6.12 -28.09 15.11
N SER A 214 -6.61 -27.31 16.06
CA SER A 214 -7.22 -27.79 17.31
C SER A 214 -8.76 -27.88 17.26
N GLU A 215 -9.36 -27.46 16.13
CA GLU A 215 -10.78 -27.63 15.78
C GLU A 215 -10.93 -28.83 14.83
#